data_AF-A0AAW1BAF2-F1
#
_entry.id   AF-A0AAW1BAF2-F1
#
_cell.length_a   1.000
_cell.length_b   1.000
_cell.length_c   1.000
_cell.angle_alpha   90.00
_cell.angle_beta   90.00
_cell.angle_gamma   90.00
#
_symmetry.space_group_name_H-M   'P 1'
#
loop_
_entity.id
_entity.type
_entity.pdbx_description
1 polymer ?
#
loop_
_entity_poly.entity_id
_entity_poly.type
_entity_poly.pdbx_seq_one_letter_code
_entity_poly.pdbx_strand_id
1 'polypeptide(L)' 'MEYMQCGPQTDGVISTGEEELKKVKHFKYLSSLIYSNCDSFLDARAAIYAPWRKWCQVTGVLCDHWMPLCFKSKIYRMVV' A
#
# COMPACT_ATOMS: atom_id res chain seq x y z
N MET A 1 2.32 -25.51 10.53
CA MET A 1 2.77 -24.20 9.97
C MET A 1 1.68 -23.61 9.07
N GLU A 2 1.68 -22.30 8.82
CA GLU A 2 0.68 -21.60 8.00
C GLU A 2 1.32 -20.95 6.78
N TYR A 3 0.60 -20.88 5.65
CA TYR A 3 1.08 -20.22 4.42
C TYR A 3 -0.01 -19.35 3.79
N MET A 4 0.44 -18.35 3.02
CA MET A 4 -0.43 -17.44 2.29
C MET A 4 0.05 -17.30 0.85
N GLN A 5 -0.86 -17.41 -0.11
CA GLN A 5 -0.59 -17.19 -1.54
C GLN A 5 -1.10 -15.81 -1.95
N CYS A 6 -0.24 -15.01 -2.59
CA CYS A 6 -0.60 -13.73 -3.17
C CYS A 6 -0.80 -13.91 -4.69
N GLY A 7 -1.99 -13.62 -5.22
CA GLY A 7 -2.34 -13.82 -6.64
C GLY A 7 -3.58 -14.69 -6.85
N PRO A 8 -3.81 -15.22 -8.07
CA PRO A 8 -4.94 -16.11 -8.34
C PRO A 8 -4.89 -17.30 -7.41
N GLN A 9 -5.98 -17.51 -6.67
CA GLN A 9 -6.05 -18.54 -5.65
C GLN A 9 -6.03 -19.92 -6.30
N THR A 10 -5.05 -20.73 -5.94
CA THR A 10 -5.00 -22.14 -6.33
C THR A 10 -5.57 -22.99 -5.19
N ASP A 11 -6.50 -23.90 -5.51
CA ASP A 11 -7.09 -24.86 -4.56
C ASP A 11 -6.17 -26.08 -4.33
N GLY A 12 -4.90 -25.80 -4.03
CA GLY A 12 -3.89 -26.82 -3.74
C GLY A 12 -3.47 -26.78 -2.28
N VAL A 13 -3.35 -27.94 -1.66
CA VAL A 13 -2.73 -28.12 -0.34
C VAL A 13 -1.22 -28.18 -0.53
N ILE A 14 -0.49 -27.35 0.23
CA ILE A 14 0.98 -27.39 0.25
C ILE A 14 1.41 -28.22 1.46
N SER A 15 2.14 -29.31 1.23
CA SER A 15 2.79 -30.10 2.29
C SER A 15 4.29 -29.84 2.29
N THR A 16 4.89 -29.75 3.47
CA THR A 16 6.36 -29.77 3.63
C THR A 16 6.70 -30.98 4.48
N GLY A 17 7.07 -32.08 3.83
CA GLY A 17 7.27 -33.37 4.50
C GLY A 17 5.94 -34.05 4.85
N GLU A 18 5.71 -34.35 6.14
CA GLU A 18 4.52 -35.06 6.65
C GLU A 18 3.40 -34.13 7.17
N GLU A 19 3.64 -32.82 7.30
CA GLU A 19 2.63 -31.86 7.78
C GLU A 19 1.98 -31.06 6.64
N GLU A 20 0.65 -31.08 6.63
CA GLU A 20 -0.16 -30.19 5.80
C GLU A 20 -0.14 -28.76 6.34
N LEU A 21 0.19 -27.80 5.47
CA LEU A 21 0.17 -26.40 5.84
C LEU A 21 -1.25 -25.84 5.71
N LYS A 22 -1.68 -25.08 6.71
CA LYS A 22 -2.98 -24.39 6.65
C LYS A 22 -2.86 -23.12 5.81
N LYS A 23 -3.73 -23.00 4.79
CA LYS A 23 -3.84 -21.79 3.97
C LYS A 23 -4.59 -20.70 4.74
N VAL A 24 -3.97 -19.53 4.90
CA VAL A 24 -4.55 -18.38 5.61
C VAL A 24 -4.75 -17.18 4.67
N LYS A 25 -5.78 -16.36 4.95
CA LYS A 25 -6.10 -15.15 4.17
C LYS A 25 -5.27 -13.92 4.57
N HIS A 26 -4.72 -13.94 5.78
CA HIS A 26 -3.88 -12.87 6.32
C HIS A 26 -2.72 -13.47 7.11
N PHE A 27 -1.57 -12.83 7.06
CA PHE A 27 -0.37 -13.27 7.75
C PHE A 27 0.34 -12.06 8.37
N LYS A 28 0.81 -12.20 9.61
CA LYS A 28 1.59 -11.16 10.29
C LYS A 28 3.06 -11.33 9.95
N TYR A 29 3.61 -10.40 9.16
CA TYR A 29 5.03 -10.39 8.78
C TYR A 29 5.68 -9.10 9.27
N LEU A 30 6.74 -9.22 10.08
CA LEU A 30 7.49 -8.08 10.61
C LEU A 30 6.58 -6.97 11.21
N SER A 31 5.57 -7.39 11.97
CA SER A 31 4.52 -6.54 12.57
C SER A 31 3.55 -5.87 11.60
N SER A 32 3.68 -6.09 10.30
CA SER A 32 2.71 -5.68 9.29
C SER A 32 1.75 -6.83 8.97
N LEU A 33 0.47 -6.51 8.81
CA LEU A 33 -0.54 -7.50 8.41
C LEU A 33 -0.62 -7.52 6.87
N ILE A 34 -0.30 -8.67 6.28
CA ILE A 34 -0.34 -8.86 4.83
C ILE A 34 -1.59 -9.68 4.50
N TYR A 35 -2.36 -9.22 3.52
CA TYR A 35 -3.57 -9.90 3.05
C TYR A 35 -3.33 -10.60 1.71
N SER A 36 -3.95 -11.76 1.51
CA SER A 36 -3.88 -12.54 0.26
C SER A 36 -4.46 -11.79 -0.95
N ASN A 37 -5.34 -10.82 -0.70
CA ASN A 37 -6.06 -10.06 -1.74
C ASN A 37 -5.25 -8.90 -2.34
N CYS A 38 -3.93 -8.87 -2.14
CA CYS A 38 -3.07 -7.72 -2.51
C CYS A 38 -3.54 -6.39 -1.85
N ASP A 39 -4.37 -6.49 -0.82
CA ASP A 39 -4.98 -5.36 -0.12
C ASP A 39 -4.05 -4.74 0.93
N SER A 40 -2.87 -5.34 1.15
CA SER A 40 -1.78 -4.74 1.92
C SER A 40 -1.36 -3.37 1.37
N PHE A 41 -1.60 -3.12 0.07
CA PHE A 41 -1.45 -1.79 -0.51
C PHE A 41 -2.42 -0.76 0.07
N LEU A 42 -3.61 -1.14 0.57
CA LEU A 42 -4.55 -0.18 1.18
C LEU A 42 -4.05 0.33 2.53
N ASP A 43 -3.57 -0.55 3.40
CA ASP A 43 -3.01 -0.15 4.70
C ASP A 43 -1.73 0.69 4.53
N ALA A 44 -0.83 0.25 3.65
CA ALA A 44 0.38 1.01 3.31
C ALA A 44 0.03 2.39 2.70
N ARG A 45 -0.97 2.43 1.81
CA ARG A 45 -1.47 3.69 1.24
C ARG A 45 -2.05 4.60 2.33
N ALA A 46 -2.89 4.08 3.23
CA ALA A 46 -3.50 4.87 4.29
C ALA A 46 -2.44 5.51 5.21
N ALA A 47 -1.42 4.74 5.59
CA ALA A 47 -0.30 5.23 6.40
C ALA A 47 0.53 6.32 5.69
N ILE A 48 0.67 6.26 4.36
CA ILE A 48 1.44 7.24 3.58
C ILE A 48 0.61 8.49 3.27
N TYR A 49 -0.68 8.32 2.91
CA TYR A 49 -1.51 9.43 2.44
C TYR A 49 -1.83 10.45 3.52
N ALA A 50 -2.04 10.04 4.78
CA ALA A 50 -2.38 10.99 5.84
C ALA A 50 -1.21 11.95 6.18
N PRO A 51 0.02 11.48 6.44
CA PRO A 51 1.20 12.34 6.58
C PRO A 51 1.51 13.13 5.31
N TRP A 52 1.39 12.50 4.13
CA TRP A 52 1.62 13.16 2.84
C TRP A 52 0.70 14.35 2.61
N ARG A 53 -0.61 14.19 2.86
CA ARG A 53 -1.59 15.28 2.73
C ARG A 53 -1.30 16.44 3.69
N LYS A 54 -0.90 16.16 4.93
CA LYS A 54 -0.47 17.18 5.88
C LYS A 54 0.79 17.90 5.40
N TRP A 55 1.75 17.16 4.87
CA TRP A 55 2.97 17.73 4.31
C TRP A 55 2.65 18.65 3.12
N CYS A 56 1.83 18.21 2.15
CA CYS A 56 1.38 19.04 1.02
C CYS A 56 0.58 20.27 1.45
N GLN A 57 -0.19 20.17 2.53
CA GLN A 57 -0.93 21.29 3.11
C GLN A 57 0.01 22.35 3.69
N VAL A 58 1.10 21.93 4.33
CA VAL A 58 2.07 22.83 4.98
C VAL A 58 3.08 23.42 4.00
N THR A 59 3.58 22.61 3.06
CA THR A 59 4.59 23.05 2.07
C THR A 59 3.98 23.72 0.84
N GLY A 60 2.65 23.74 0.76
CA GLY A 60 1.90 24.44 -0.26
C GLY A 60 2.09 23.83 -1.63
N VAL A 61 1.44 22.68 -1.88
CA VAL A 61 0.85 22.19 -3.17
C VAL A 61 1.76 22.08 -4.42
N LEU A 62 2.75 22.94 -4.61
CA LEU A 62 3.69 23.06 -5.73
C LEU A 62 4.53 21.81 -6.00
N CYS A 63 4.81 21.02 -4.97
CA CYS A 63 5.62 19.80 -5.07
C CYS A 63 4.77 18.52 -5.14
N ASP A 64 3.44 18.62 -5.13
CA ASP A 64 2.59 17.44 -5.28
C ASP A 64 2.62 16.95 -6.74
N HIS A 65 3.05 15.71 -6.96
CA HIS A 65 3.09 15.11 -8.30
C HIS A 65 1.68 14.79 -8.83
N TRP A 66 0.68 14.75 -7.94
CA TRP A 66 -0.73 14.64 -8.32
C TRP A 66 -1.35 15.99 -8.70
N MET A 67 -0.63 17.09 -8.52
CA MET A 67 -1.12 18.41 -8.90
C MET A 67 -1.06 18.58 -10.42
N PRO A 68 -2.19 18.97 -11.07
CA PRO A 68 -2.19 19.28 -12.49
C PRO A 68 -1.20 20.41 -12.84
N LEU A 69 -0.44 20.23 -13.91
CA LEU A 69 0.54 21.21 -14.42
C LEU A 69 -0.05 22.62 -14.60
N CYS A 70 -1.30 22.71 -15.03
CA CYS A 70 -2.01 23.98 -15.20
C CYS A 70 -2.22 24.74 -13.87
N PHE A 71 -2.34 24.04 -12.75
CA PHE A 71 -2.45 24.63 -11.42
C PHE A 71 -1.08 25.08 -10.92
N LYS A 72 -0.02 24.28 -11.19
CA LYS A 72 1.38 24.63 -10.88
C LYS A 72 1.82 25.94 -11.53
N SER A 73 1.55 26.12 -12.82
CA SER A 73 1.90 27.35 -13.54
C SER A 73 1.20 28.59 -12.99
N LYS A 74 -0.03 28.46 -12.48
CA LYS A 74 -0.76 29.59 -11.85
C LYS A 74 -0.14 29.98 -10.52
N ILE A 75 0.18 29.02 -9.67
CA ILE A 75 0.82 29.30 -8.37
C ILE A 75 2.23 29.86 -8.58
N TYR A 76 3.02 29.31 -9.50
CA TYR A 76 4.37 29.81 -9.77
C TYR A 76 4.38 31.28 -10.21
N ARG A 77 3.42 31.69 -11.06
CA ARG A 77 3.23 33.10 -11.44
C ARG A 77 2.74 34.02 -10.33
N MET A 78 2.16 33.48 -9.26
CA MET A 78 1.76 34.26 -8.08
C MET A 78 2.89 34.44 -7.06
N VAL A 79 3.84 33.52 -7.04
CA VAL A 79 4.96 33.52 -6.09
C VAL A 79 6.16 34.33 -6.60
N VAL A 80 6.33 34.42 -7.93
CA VAL A 80 7.29 35.30 -8.61
C VAL A 80 6.70 36.69 -8.78
#